data_AF-A0A3N0V5D3-F1
#
_entry.id   AF-A0A3N0V5D3-F1
#
_cell.length_a   1.000
_cell.length_b   1.000
_cell.length_c   1.000
_cell.angle_alpha   90.00
_cell.angle_beta   90.00
_cell.angle_gamma   90.00
#
_symmetry.space_group_name_H-M   'P 1'
#
loop_
_entity.id
_entity.type
_entity.pdbx_description
1 polymer ?
#
loop_
_entity_poly.entity_id
_entity_poly.type
_entity_poly.pdbx_seq_one_letter_code
_entity_poly.pdbx_strand_id
1 'polypeptide(L)'
;MTDSPAFSRTNAQGEPLVDMRGNTPRWIVDVIDAVSQSRGDDGRFPLVNEILADWARAELHRTSLINRICGDNPLLSEGRK
;
A
#
# COMPACT_ATOMS: atom_id res chain seq x y z
N MET A 1 -21.22 -16.42 5.26
CA MET A 1 -21.40 -15.43 4.18
C MET A 1 -21.69 -14.10 4.85
N THR A 2 -20.67 -13.28 5.06
CA THR A 2 -20.85 -11.90 5.52
C THR A 2 -21.39 -11.08 4.36
N ASP A 3 -22.61 -10.59 4.53
CA ASP A 3 -23.32 -9.72 3.59
C ASP A 3 -22.57 -8.39 3.50
N SER A 4 -21.69 -8.25 2.50
CA SER A 4 -20.98 -6.99 2.26
C SER A 4 -21.99 -5.99 1.69
N PRO A 5 -22.22 -4.84 2.35
CA PRO A 5 -23.18 -3.86 1.87
C PRO A 5 -22.81 -3.36 0.48
N ALA A 6 -23.79 -3.04 -0.36
CA ALA A 6 -23.64 -2.68 -1.78
C ALA A 6 -22.70 -1.49 -2.09
N PHE A 7 -22.20 -0.79 -1.07
CA PHE A 7 -21.20 0.28 -1.17
C PHE A 7 -19.75 -0.20 -0.95
N SER A 8 -19.55 -1.46 -0.53
CA SER A 8 -18.23 -2.03 -0.31
C SER A 8 -17.58 -2.35 -1.65
N ARG A 9 -16.56 -1.57 -2.02
CA ARG A 9 -15.72 -1.86 -3.18
C ARG A 9 -14.69 -2.88 -2.75
N THR A 10 -14.84 -4.14 -3.16
CA THR A 10 -13.86 -5.20 -2.93
C THR A 10 -13.26 -5.66 -4.24
N ASN A 11 -11.98 -6.05 -4.25
CA ASN A 11 -11.39 -6.71 -5.42
C ASN A 11 -11.83 -8.19 -5.51
N ALA A 12 -11.36 -8.89 -6.53
CA ALA A 12 -11.67 -10.31 -6.75
C ALA A 12 -11.22 -11.22 -5.58
N GLN A 13 -10.26 -10.76 -4.78
CA GLN A 13 -9.72 -11.44 -3.60
C GLN A 13 -10.46 -11.07 -2.31
N GLY A 14 -11.48 -10.21 -2.38
CA GLY A 14 -12.25 -9.76 -1.23
C GLY A 14 -11.57 -8.67 -0.40
N GLU A 15 -10.47 -8.09 -0.88
CA GLU A 15 -9.80 -7.00 -0.19
C GLU A 15 -10.57 -5.69 -0.37
N PRO A 16 -10.75 -4.90 0.70
CA PRO A 16 -11.42 -3.60 0.61
C PRO A 16 -10.60 -2.62 -0.22
N LEU A 17 -11.26 -1.93 -1.14
CA LEU A 17 -10.68 -0.93 -2.03
C LEU A 17 -11.10 0.48 -1.59
N VAL A 18 -10.18 1.43 -1.77
CA VAL A 18 -10.37 2.85 -1.51
C VAL A 18 -9.98 3.65 -2.75
N ASP A 19 -10.73 4.72 -3.02
CA ASP A 19 -10.38 5.67 -4.06
C ASP A 19 -9.18 6.52 -3.65
N MET A 20 -8.12 6.47 -4.43
CA MET A 20 -6.96 7.35 -4.28
C MET A 20 -7.08 8.54 -5.23
N ARG A 21 -6.99 9.76 -4.70
CA ARG A 21 -7.03 11.01 -5.48
C ARG A 21 -5.82 11.88 -5.13
N GLY A 22 -5.12 12.38 -6.14
CA GLY A 22 -3.97 13.26 -5.96
C GLY A 22 -3.42 13.77 -7.28
N ASN A 23 -2.69 14.89 -7.21
CA ASN A 23 -1.95 15.42 -8.36
C ASN A 23 -0.59 14.72 -8.45
N THR A 24 -0.20 14.31 -9.66
CA THR A 24 1.10 13.68 -9.94
C THR A 24 1.77 14.40 -11.10
N PRO A 25 3.10 14.65 -11.05
CA PRO A 25 3.84 15.18 -12.18
C PRO A 25 3.61 14.38 -13.47
N ARG A 26 3.40 15.06 -14.60
CA ARG A 26 3.08 14.44 -15.89
C ARG A 26 4.11 13.38 -16.30
N TRP A 27 5.39 13.69 -16.16
CA TRP A 27 6.48 12.81 -16.57
C TRP A 27 6.48 11.47 -15.80
N ILE A 28 6.01 11.46 -14.55
CA ILE A 28 5.89 10.21 -13.78
C ILE A 28 4.80 9.33 -14.40
N VAL A 29 3.66 9.93 -14.75
CA VAL A 29 2.56 9.22 -15.41
C VAL A 29 2.99 8.67 -16.77
N ASP A 30 3.78 9.43 -17.53
CA ASP A 30 4.31 8.98 -18.84
C ASP A 30 5.20 7.74 -18.70
N VAL A 31 6.05 7.68 -17.67
CA VAL A 31 6.87 6.50 -17.39
C VAL A 31 6.00 5.31 -17.00
N ILE A 32 5.03 5.52 -16.10
CA ILE A 32 4.10 4.45 -15.68
C ILE A 32 3.33 3.90 -16.87
N ASP A 33 2.84 4.77 -17.76
CA ASP A 33 2.15 4.36 -18.99
C ASP A 33 3.04 3.52 -19.90
N ALA A 34 4.27 3.97 -20.17
CA ALA A 34 5.19 3.25 -21.03
C ALA A 34 5.50 1.85 -20.48
N VAL A 35 5.72 1.73 -19.16
CA VAL A 35 6.00 0.45 -18.52
C VAL A 35 4.77 -0.46 -18.52
N SER A 36 3.61 0.06 -18.12
CA SER A 36 2.33 -0.68 -18.12
C SER A 36 2.00 -1.23 -19.51
N GLN A 37 2.14 -0.42 -20.55
CA GLN A 37 1.94 -0.84 -21.94
C GLN A 37 2.93 -1.92 -22.36
N SER A 38 4.21 -1.80 -21.97
CA SER A 38 5.22 -2.81 -22.29
C SER A 38 4.97 -4.17 -21.62
N ARG A 39 4.31 -4.17 -20.45
CA ARG A 39 3.94 -5.38 -19.70
C ARG A 39 2.63 -5.99 -20.19
N GLY A 40 1.82 -5.24 -20.94
CA GLY A 40 0.48 -5.66 -21.35
C GLY A 40 -0.54 -5.56 -20.22
N ASP A 41 -0.34 -4.67 -19.25
CA ASP A 41 -1.27 -4.45 -18.14
C ASP A 41 -2.52 -3.70 -18.61
N ASP A 42 -3.68 -4.05 -18.04
CA ASP A 42 -4.96 -3.37 -18.28
C ASP A 42 -5.04 -2.02 -17.52
N GLY A 43 -4.11 -1.12 -17.83
CA GLY A 43 -4.02 0.23 -17.28
C GLY A 43 -2.92 0.43 -16.23
N ARG A 44 -2.89 1.64 -15.65
CA ARG A 44 -1.81 2.09 -14.75
C ARG A 44 -1.87 1.49 -13.35
N PHE A 45 -3.08 1.23 -12.85
CA PHE A 45 -3.30 0.91 -11.44
C PHE A 45 -2.71 -0.44 -10.99
N PRO A 46 -2.67 -1.50 -11.80
CA PRO A 46 -1.92 -2.73 -11.45
C PRO A 46 -0.47 -2.44 -11.07
N LEU A 47 0.26 -1.72 -11.93
CA LEU A 47 1.65 -1.33 -11.67
C LEU A 47 1.79 -0.38 -10.48
N VAL A 48 0.90 0.60 -10.35
CA VAL A 48 0.92 1.52 -9.20
C VAL A 48 0.67 0.77 -7.89
N ASN A 49 -0.28 -0.15 -7.85
CA ASN A 49 -0.58 -0.95 -6.66
C ASN A 49 0.58 -1.89 -6.30
N GLU A 50 1.26 -2.48 -7.30
CA GLU A 50 2.48 -3.26 -7.11
C GLU A 50 3.58 -2.43 -6.41
N ILE A 51 3.90 -1.25 -6.96
CA ILE A 51 4.91 -0.33 -6.41
C ILE A 51 4.55 0.09 -4.97
N LEU A 52 3.29 0.46 -4.73
CA LEU A 52 2.82 0.88 -3.42
C LEU A 52 2.82 -0.26 -2.40
N ALA A 53 2.46 -1.49 -2.81
CA ALA A 53 2.48 -2.65 -1.95
C ALA A 53 3.91 -3.00 -1.51
N ASP A 54 4.88 -2.93 -2.41
CA ASP A 54 6.28 -3.22 -2.09
C ASP A 54 6.86 -2.17 -1.15
N TRP A 55 6.59 -0.89 -1.40
CA TRP A 55 6.95 0.18 -0.47
C TRP A 55 6.31 -0.03 0.91
N ALA A 56 5.00 -0.31 0.96
CA ALA A 56 4.26 -0.49 2.21
C ALA A 56 4.79 -1.69 3.02
N ARG A 57 5.13 -2.80 2.36
CA ARG A 57 5.74 -3.98 3.01
C ARG A 57 7.11 -3.65 3.59
N ALA A 58 7.95 -2.93 2.84
CA ALA A 58 9.28 -2.52 3.29
C ALA A 58 9.18 -1.59 4.51
N GLU A 59 8.27 -0.61 4.47
CA GLU A 59 8.10 0.36 5.56
C GLU A 59 7.49 -0.29 6.81
N LEU A 60 6.53 -1.20 6.62
CA LEU A 60 5.97 -2.01 7.71
C LEU A 60 7.06 -2.83 8.38
N HIS A 61 7.88 -3.54 7.60
CA HIS A 61 8.97 -4.34 8.15
C HIS A 61 9.97 -3.49 8.95
N ARG A 62 10.40 -2.36 8.38
CA ARG A 62 11.27 -1.39 9.05
C ARG A 62 10.67 -0.90 10.36
N THR A 63 9.41 -0.49 10.35
CA THR A 63 8.71 0.03 11.53
C THR A 63 8.48 -1.05 12.58
N SER A 64 8.13 -2.28 12.18
CA SER A 64 8.00 -3.42 13.09
C SER A 64 9.32 -3.73 13.80
N LEU A 65 10.46 -3.64 13.11
CA LEU A 65 11.77 -3.84 13.74
C LEU A 65 12.06 -2.76 14.79
N ILE A 66 11.80 -1.49 14.47
CA ILE A 66 11.96 -0.37 15.41
C ILE A 66 11.06 -0.58 16.63
N ASN A 67 9.77 -0.88 16.41
CA ASN A 67 8.81 -1.10 17.50
C ASN A 67 9.20 -2.29 18.38
N ARG A 68 9.71 -3.38 17.80
CA ARG A 68 10.20 -4.52 18.57
C ARG A 68 11.40 -4.13 19.45
N ILE A 69 12.40 -3.48 18.85
CA ILE A 69 13.64 -3.13 19.57
C ILE A 69 13.37 -2.05 20.63
N CYS A 70 12.64 -0.99 20.29
CA CYS A 70 12.34 0.11 21.23
C CYS A 70 11.27 -0.27 22.24
N GLY A 71 10.27 -1.08 21.84
CA GLY A 71 9.20 -1.53 22.71
C GLY A 71 9.66 -2.49 23.81
N ASP A 72 10.70 -3.29 23.53
CA ASP A 72 11.34 -4.20 24.48
C ASP A 72 12.61 -3.61 25.11
N ASN A 73 12.93 -2.33 24.86
CA ASN A 73 14.06 -1.67 25.50
C ASN A 73 13.64 -1.22 26.92
N PRO A 74 14.16 -1.85 28.00
CA PRO A 74 13.80 -1.50 29.37
C PRO A 74 14.19 -0.06 29.75
N LEU A 75 15.13 0.56 29.03
CA LEU A 75 15.52 1.96 29.24
C LEU A 75 14.55 2.96 28.58
N LEU A 76 13.69 2.51 27.67
CA LEU A 76 12.66 3.32 26.99
C LEU A 76 11.24 2.94 27.41
N SER A 77 11.05 1.83 28.15
CA SER A 77 9.74 1.31 28.55
C SER A 77 9.08 2.04 29.72
N GLU A 78 9.73 3.03 30.33
CA GLU A 78 9.13 3.89 31.35
C GLU A 78 8.11 4.85 30.71
N GLY A 79 6.91 4.37 30.40
CA GLY A 79 5.85 5.22 29.88
C GLY A 79 4.58 4.55 29.33
N ARG A 80 4.48 3.21 29.31
CA ARG A 80 3.19 2.55 29.01
C ARG A 80 2.39 2.38 30.31
N LYS A 81 1.49 3.33 30.58
CA LYS A 81 0.34 3.14 31.47
C LYS A 81 -0.84 2.58 30.67
#